data_AF-A0A950HED0-F1
#
_entry.id   AF-A0A950HED0-F1
#
_cell.length_a   1.000
_cell.length_b   1.000
_cell.length_c   1.000
_cell.angle_alpha   90.00
_cell.angle_beta   90.00
_cell.angle_gamma   90.00
#
_symmetry.space_group_name_H-M   'P 1'
#
loop_
_entity.id
_entity.type
_entity.pdbx_description
1 polymer ?
#
loop_
_entity_poly.entity_id
_entity_poly.type
_entity_poly.pdbx_seq_one_letter_code
_entity_poly.pdbx_strand_id
1 'polypeptide(L)'
;MTAVEDDLDALVGAAVNGERYAVEALLRQIRPLVVRYCRSRVGGQEKTFASADDVAQEVCLAVLTALPSYRDQGRPFIAFVYGIASHKVADSFRSSARNRDDPVPEVPDSQDQAEGPEAQVMQVELARWMAKLLDTLPEKQREILRLRVVVGLSAEETAEAVDSTPGAVRVAQHRALGQLRRVLASEGVV
;
A
#
# COMPACT_ATOMS: atom_id res chain seq x y z
N MET A 1 -3.23 0.61 -23.03
CA MET A 1 -2.70 0.29 -21.68
C MET A 1 -1.21 0.03 -21.81
N THR A 2 -0.48 0.96 -22.43
CA THR A 2 0.92 0.80 -22.87
C THR A 2 1.68 2.13 -22.76
N ALA A 3 1.05 3.25 -23.13
CA ALA A 3 1.68 4.57 -23.10
C ALA A 3 2.02 5.15 -21.71
N VAL A 4 1.49 4.60 -20.61
CA VAL A 4 1.78 5.08 -19.22
C VAL A 4 2.87 4.25 -18.55
N GLU A 5 3.00 2.97 -18.90
CA GLU A 5 4.11 2.10 -18.41
C GLU A 5 5.42 2.43 -19.13
N ASP A 6 5.37 2.72 -20.44
CA ASP A 6 6.52 3.19 -21.24
C ASP A 6 7.10 4.52 -20.73
N ASP A 7 6.31 5.31 -19.98
CA ASP A 7 6.74 6.56 -19.34
C ASP A 7 7.47 6.29 -18.01
N LEU A 8 7.06 5.28 -17.23
CA LEU A 8 7.66 5.00 -15.93
C LEU A 8 9.10 4.50 -16.05
N ASP A 9 9.37 3.55 -16.94
CA ASP A 9 10.72 3.00 -17.11
C ASP A 9 11.69 4.07 -17.66
N ALA A 10 11.21 4.93 -18.57
CA ALA A 10 11.97 6.08 -19.06
C ALA A 10 12.27 7.08 -17.93
N LEU A 11 11.28 7.38 -17.09
CA LEU A 11 11.46 8.24 -15.91
C LEU A 11 12.45 7.63 -14.91
N VAL A 12 12.41 6.32 -14.68
CA VAL A 12 13.37 5.62 -13.80
C VAL A 12 14.78 5.76 -14.36
N GLY A 13 14.98 5.52 -15.65
CA GLY A 13 16.30 5.67 -16.29
C GLY A 13 16.88 7.08 -16.12
N ALA A 14 16.10 8.11 -16.41
CA ALA A 14 16.52 9.51 -16.23
C ALA A 14 16.73 9.88 -14.74
N ALA A 15 15.86 9.37 -13.85
CA ALA A 15 15.94 9.67 -12.43
C ALA A 15 17.14 8.99 -11.74
N VAL A 16 17.55 7.79 -12.19
CA VAL A 16 18.79 7.13 -11.76
C VAL A 16 20.01 7.98 -12.10
N ASN A 17 20.00 8.68 -13.23
CA ASN A 17 21.05 9.63 -13.62
C ASN A 17 20.99 10.97 -12.88
N GLY A 18 20.03 11.15 -11.97
CA GLY A 18 19.87 12.37 -11.16
C GLY A 18 19.13 13.50 -11.87
N GLU A 19 18.46 13.23 -12.99
CA GLU A 19 17.68 14.25 -13.70
C GLU A 19 16.49 14.71 -12.83
N ARG A 20 16.55 15.96 -12.36
CA ARG A 20 15.62 16.47 -11.35
C ARG A 20 14.15 16.37 -11.75
N TYR A 21 13.83 16.65 -13.01
CA TYR A 21 12.44 16.56 -13.49
C TYR A 21 11.93 15.11 -13.46
N ALA A 22 12.81 14.14 -13.76
CA ALA A 22 12.45 12.73 -13.79
C ALA A 22 12.24 12.20 -12.37
N VAL A 23 13.10 12.58 -11.42
CA VAL A 23 12.92 12.28 -10.00
C VAL A 23 11.58 12.81 -9.49
N GLU A 24 11.24 14.07 -9.81
CA GLU A 24 9.99 14.68 -9.38
C GLU A 24 8.75 13.99 -9.99
N ALA A 25 8.79 13.72 -11.30
CA ALA A 25 7.72 13.03 -12.00
C ALA A 25 7.54 11.59 -11.48
N LEU A 26 8.64 10.86 -11.27
CA LEU A 26 8.64 9.51 -10.69
C LEU A 26 7.97 9.51 -9.31
N LEU A 27 8.38 10.40 -8.41
CA LEU A 27 7.77 10.55 -7.09
C LEU A 27 6.26 10.86 -7.16
N ARG A 28 5.88 11.75 -8.07
CA ARG A 28 4.47 12.14 -8.26
C ARG A 28 3.62 10.94 -8.69
N GLN A 29 4.18 10.02 -9.48
CA GLN A 29 3.50 8.80 -9.90
C GLN A 29 3.43 7.74 -8.78
N ILE A 30 4.54 7.51 -8.04
CA ILE A 30 4.57 6.43 -7.05
C ILE A 30 3.91 6.80 -5.71
N ARG A 31 3.93 8.08 -5.30
CA ARG A 31 3.43 8.50 -3.98
C ARG A 31 1.97 8.09 -3.72
N PRO A 32 1.01 8.28 -4.65
CA PRO A 32 -0.36 7.83 -4.44
C PRO A 32 -0.50 6.32 -4.23
N LEU A 33 0.35 5.51 -4.89
CA LEU A 33 0.35 4.05 -4.76
C LEU A 33 0.87 3.64 -3.37
N VAL A 34 1.97 4.25 -2.94
CA VAL A 34 2.57 4.05 -1.61
C VAL A 34 1.58 4.45 -0.50
N VAL A 35 0.94 5.62 -0.61
CA VAL A 35 -0.06 6.06 0.38
C VAL A 35 -1.23 5.09 0.47
N ARG A 36 -1.79 4.63 -0.66
CA ARG A 36 -2.85 3.61 -0.67
C ARG A 36 -2.41 2.32 0.00
N TYR A 37 -1.19 1.88 -0.29
CA TYR A 37 -0.61 0.68 0.30
C TYR A 37 -0.47 0.82 1.82
N CYS A 38 0.18 1.88 2.29
CA CYS A 38 0.40 2.15 3.71
C CYS A 38 -0.94 2.28 4.45
N ARG A 39 -1.92 3.02 3.92
CA ARG A 39 -3.27 3.13 4.51
C ARG A 39 -3.97 1.79 4.59
N SER A 40 -3.84 0.94 3.58
CA SER A 40 -4.44 -0.41 3.59
C SER A 40 -3.85 -1.35 4.64
N ARG A 41 -2.59 -1.12 5.05
CA ARG A 41 -1.90 -1.92 6.07
C ARG A 41 -2.09 -1.33 7.47
N VAL A 42 -1.92 -0.02 7.62
CA VAL A 42 -1.90 0.71 8.90
C VAL A 42 -3.30 1.11 9.36
N GLY A 43 -4.18 1.53 8.45
CA GLY A 43 -5.51 2.09 8.79
C GLY A 43 -6.51 1.10 9.41
N GLY A 44 -6.21 -0.20 9.41
CA GLY A 44 -7.01 -1.22 10.10
C GLY A 44 -6.56 -1.51 11.54
N GLN A 45 -5.43 -0.95 12.00
CA GLN A 45 -4.88 -1.25 13.32
C GLN A 45 -4.67 0.04 14.12
N GLU A 46 -5.51 0.23 15.16
CA GLU A 46 -5.46 1.34 16.14
C GLU A 46 -4.13 1.44 16.94
N LYS A 47 -3.12 0.62 16.63
CA LYS A 47 -1.92 0.41 17.46
C LYS A 47 -0.61 0.83 16.79
N THR A 48 -0.66 1.77 15.85
CA THR A 48 0.57 2.31 15.22
C THR A 48 0.78 3.75 15.68
N PHE A 49 1.98 4.08 16.15
CA PHE A 49 2.32 5.46 16.57
C PHE A 49 2.60 6.39 15.40
N ALA A 50 2.92 5.86 14.22
CA ALA A 50 3.11 6.63 13.00
C ALA A 50 1.84 6.56 12.14
N SER A 51 1.42 7.69 11.58
CA SER A 51 0.33 7.71 10.62
C SER A 51 0.71 6.96 9.34
N ALA A 52 -0.30 6.50 8.58
CA ALA A 52 -0.04 5.88 7.28
C ALA A 52 0.70 6.82 6.31
N ASP A 53 0.49 8.13 6.46
CA ASP A 53 1.11 9.16 5.63
C ASP A 53 2.58 9.37 6.01
N ASP A 54 2.96 9.19 7.28
CA ASP A 54 4.36 9.23 7.73
C ASP A 54 5.15 8.04 7.19
N VAL A 55 4.58 6.83 7.28
CA VAL A 55 5.20 5.63 6.71
C VAL A 55 5.36 5.80 5.19
N ALA A 56 4.37 6.38 4.51
CA ALA A 56 4.45 6.64 3.07
C ALA A 56 5.57 7.64 2.72
N GLN A 57 5.79 8.67 3.55
CA GLN A 57 6.91 9.59 3.39
C GLN A 57 8.25 8.89 3.55
N GLU A 58 8.40 8.05 4.57
CA GLU A 58 9.62 7.26 4.77
C GLU A 58 9.93 6.34 3.58
N VAL A 59 8.90 5.75 2.97
CA VAL A 59 9.05 4.94 1.75
C VAL A 59 9.54 5.79 0.59
N CYS A 60 8.96 6.97 0.36
CA CYS A 60 9.39 7.87 -0.70
C CYS A 60 10.85 8.31 -0.52
N LEU A 61 11.25 8.63 0.72
CA LEU A 61 12.63 8.97 1.07
C LEU A 61 13.58 7.78 0.83
N ALA A 62 13.18 6.57 1.22
CA ALA A 62 13.96 5.37 0.99
C ALA A 62 14.13 5.06 -0.50
N VAL A 63 13.08 5.22 -1.30
CA VAL A 63 13.14 5.10 -2.77
C VAL A 63 14.14 6.10 -3.35
N LEU A 64 14.05 7.39 -2.97
CA LEU A 64 14.99 8.42 -3.43
C LEU A 64 16.44 8.11 -3.06
N THR A 65 16.65 7.64 -1.83
CA THR A 65 17.98 7.30 -1.33
C THR A 65 18.58 6.12 -2.09
N ALA A 66 17.74 5.14 -2.45
CA ALA A 66 18.19 3.94 -3.17
C ALA A 66 18.33 4.16 -4.68
N LEU A 67 17.65 5.17 -5.24
CA LEU A 67 17.54 5.40 -6.69
C LEU A 67 18.90 5.48 -7.42
N PRO A 68 19.93 6.20 -6.93
CA PRO A 68 21.23 6.27 -7.63
C PRO A 68 21.95 4.92 -7.71
N SER A 69 21.61 3.98 -6.82
CA SER A 69 22.16 2.62 -6.78
C SER A 69 21.23 1.57 -7.39
N TYR A 70 20.05 1.98 -7.85
CA TYR A 70 19.08 1.07 -8.45
C TYR A 70 19.66 0.45 -9.72
N ARG A 71 19.45 -0.86 -9.86
CA ARG A 71 19.79 -1.61 -11.06
C ARG A 71 18.54 -2.31 -11.55
N ASP A 72 18.22 -2.10 -12.81
CA ASP A 72 17.16 -2.84 -13.47
C ASP A 72 17.55 -4.32 -13.55
N GLN A 73 16.68 -5.18 -13.02
CA GLN A 73 16.83 -6.63 -12.99
C GLN A 73 15.79 -7.32 -13.89
N GLY A 74 15.14 -6.57 -14.79
CA GLY A 74 14.02 -7.06 -15.60
C GLY A 74 12.73 -7.21 -14.82
N ARG A 75 12.62 -6.53 -13.67
CA ARG A 75 11.41 -6.49 -12.84
C ARG A 75 10.82 -5.08 -12.87
N PRO A 76 9.48 -4.94 -12.89
CA PRO A 76 8.85 -3.63 -12.82
C PRO A 76 9.33 -2.84 -11.62
N PHE A 77 9.67 -1.56 -11.81
CA PHE A 77 10.16 -0.69 -10.75
C PHE A 77 9.19 -0.63 -9.56
N ILE A 78 7.89 -0.75 -9.81
CA ILE A 78 6.88 -0.74 -8.75
C ILE A 78 7.03 -1.92 -7.77
N ALA A 79 7.56 -3.07 -8.20
CA ALA A 79 7.84 -4.20 -7.33
C ALA A 79 8.99 -3.87 -6.34
N PHE A 80 9.99 -3.12 -6.79
CA PHE A 80 11.05 -2.59 -5.94
C PHE A 80 10.50 -1.60 -4.90
N VAL A 81 9.65 -0.66 -5.32
CA VAL A 81 8.97 0.29 -4.42
C VAL A 81 8.13 -0.44 -3.38
N TYR A 82 7.38 -1.46 -3.80
CA TYR A 82 6.60 -2.29 -2.89
C TYR A 82 7.47 -3.03 -1.86
N GLY A 83 8.62 -3.58 -2.27
CA GLY A 83 9.57 -4.20 -1.35
C GLY A 83 9.94 -3.26 -0.21
N ILE A 84 10.35 -2.03 -0.55
CA ILE A 84 10.64 -0.97 0.44
C ILE A 84 9.40 -0.69 1.31
N ALA A 85 8.23 -0.54 0.70
CA ALA A 85 6.99 -0.23 1.41
C ALA A 85 6.61 -1.29 2.43
N SER A 86 6.68 -2.56 2.06
CA SER A 86 6.36 -3.69 2.94
C SER A 86 7.31 -3.77 4.15
N HIS A 87 8.61 -3.51 3.94
CA HIS A 87 9.60 -3.44 5.01
C HIS A 87 9.32 -2.28 5.96
N LYS A 88 9.07 -1.08 5.44
CA LYS A 88 8.77 0.12 6.26
C LYS A 88 7.50 -0.04 7.08
N VAL A 89 6.45 -0.61 6.50
CA VAL A 89 5.21 -0.94 7.21
C VAL A 89 5.50 -1.95 8.34
N ALA A 90 6.27 -3.01 8.07
CA ALA A 90 6.63 -4.00 9.09
C ALA A 90 7.48 -3.39 10.22
N ASP A 91 8.41 -2.49 9.90
CA ASP A 91 9.21 -1.76 10.88
C ASP A 91 8.37 -0.85 11.77
N SER A 92 7.40 -0.15 11.20
CA SER A 92 6.47 0.71 11.95
C SER A 92 5.67 -0.10 12.99
N PHE A 93 5.15 -1.27 12.60
CA PHE A 93 4.47 -2.18 13.54
C PHE A 93 5.40 -2.71 14.63
N ARG A 94 6.65 -3.06 14.29
CA ARG A 94 7.65 -3.53 15.28
C ARG A 94 8.05 -2.43 16.26
N SER A 95 8.22 -1.20 15.79
CA SER A 95 8.54 -0.05 16.64
C SER A 95 7.40 0.24 17.63
N SER A 96 6.17 0.21 17.13
CA SER A 96 4.98 0.44 17.94
C SER A 96 4.75 -0.62 19.03
N ALA A 97 5.12 -1.88 18.76
CA ALA A 97 5.07 -2.92 19.78
C ALA A 97 6.09 -2.72 20.91
N ARG A 98 7.19 -1.99 20.67
CA ARG A 98 8.27 -1.74 21.63
C ARG A 98 8.07 -0.45 22.45
N ASN A 99 7.50 0.59 21.86
CA ASN A 99 7.32 1.91 22.49
C ASN A 99 6.00 2.04 23.28
N ARG A 100 5.54 0.96 23.92
CA ARG A 100 4.22 0.90 24.55
C ARG A 100 4.10 1.69 25.87
N ASP A 101 5.12 2.47 26.23
CA ASP A 101 5.29 3.09 27.55
C ASP A 101 5.03 4.61 27.64
N ASP A 102 4.54 5.30 26.60
CA ASP A 102 4.05 6.69 26.77
C ASP A 102 3.11 7.14 25.64
N PRO A 103 1.86 7.53 25.93
CA PRO A 103 1.04 8.28 24.99
C PRO A 103 0.86 9.73 25.45
N VAL A 104 1.45 10.68 24.71
CA VAL A 104 0.78 11.97 24.50
C VAL A 104 -0.15 11.75 23.31
N PRO A 105 -1.48 11.91 23.46
CA PRO A 105 -2.37 11.85 22.31
C PRO A 105 -2.02 13.02 21.38
N GLU A 106 -1.42 12.72 20.23
CA GLU A 106 -1.43 13.66 19.11
C GLU A 106 -2.89 13.82 18.67
N VAL A 107 -3.39 15.03 18.84
CA VAL A 107 -4.66 15.46 18.25
C VAL A 107 -4.48 15.37 16.74
N PRO A 108 -5.39 14.71 15.99
CA PRO A 108 -5.31 14.70 14.54
C PRO A 108 -5.26 16.14 14.01
N ASP A 109 -4.16 16.52 13.35
CA ASP A 109 -3.97 17.86 12.78
C ASP A 109 -4.71 18.04 11.44
N SER A 110 -5.71 17.19 11.16
CA SER A 110 -6.57 17.33 10.00
C SER A 110 -7.69 18.34 10.30
N GLN A 111 -7.49 19.58 9.84
CA GLN A 111 -8.64 20.41 9.46
C GLN A 111 -9.29 19.78 8.22
N ASP A 112 -10.11 18.77 8.44
CA ASP A 112 -10.87 18.10 7.38
C ASP A 112 -11.92 19.05 6.82
N GLN A 113 -11.71 19.51 5.58
CA GLN A 113 -12.69 20.30 4.83
C GLN A 113 -13.80 19.45 4.18
N ALA A 114 -14.07 18.23 4.66
CA ALA A 114 -15.13 17.41 4.07
C ALA A 114 -15.83 16.53 5.12
N GLU A 115 -17.15 16.69 5.16
CA GLU A 115 -18.18 15.87 5.81
C GLU A 115 -18.26 15.95 7.35
N GLY A 116 -19.48 16.06 7.86
CA GLY A 116 -19.76 16.21 9.28
C GLY A 116 -19.34 15.00 10.12
N PRO A 117 -19.32 15.13 11.47
CA PRO A 117 -18.79 14.12 12.38
C PRO A 117 -19.44 12.73 12.23
N GLU A 118 -20.71 12.65 11.84
CA GLU A 118 -21.41 11.38 11.60
C GLU A 118 -20.85 10.59 10.39
N ALA A 119 -20.48 11.28 9.32
CA ALA A 119 -19.91 10.66 8.13
C ALA A 119 -18.51 10.12 8.42
N GLN A 120 -17.71 10.84 9.20
CA GLN A 120 -16.39 10.41 9.64
C GLN A 120 -16.47 9.12 10.48
N VAL A 121 -17.41 9.05 11.42
CA VAL A 121 -17.64 7.83 12.24
C VAL A 121 -18.03 6.65 11.35
N MET A 122 -18.94 6.84 10.38
CA MET A 122 -19.32 5.78 9.44
C MET A 122 -18.15 5.29 8.58
N GLN A 123 -17.29 6.19 8.09
CA GLN A 123 -16.11 5.79 7.32
C GLN A 123 -15.11 4.98 8.16
N VAL A 124 -14.91 5.37 9.42
CA VAL A 124 -14.03 4.64 10.35
C VAL A 124 -14.59 3.23 10.66
N GLU A 125 -15.89 3.11 10.92
CA GLU A 125 -16.55 1.81 11.13
C GLU A 125 -16.45 0.91 9.90
N LEU A 126 -16.69 1.46 8.70
CA LEU A 126 -16.56 0.73 7.44
C LEU A 126 -15.12 0.25 7.21
N ALA A 127 -14.13 1.10 7.46
CA ALA A 127 -12.71 0.75 7.34
C ALA A 127 -12.32 -0.36 8.33
N ARG A 128 -12.77 -0.29 9.58
CA ARG A 128 -12.55 -1.35 10.58
C ARG A 128 -13.20 -2.66 10.17
N TRP A 129 -14.43 -2.64 9.66
CA TRP A 129 -15.11 -3.84 9.20
C TRP A 129 -14.42 -4.46 7.98
N MET A 130 -14.02 -3.64 7.00
CA MET A 130 -13.24 -4.09 5.84
C MET A 130 -11.92 -4.76 6.27
N ALA A 131 -11.22 -4.19 7.25
CA ALA A 131 -10.00 -4.78 7.81
C ALA A 131 -10.28 -6.17 8.41
N LYS A 132 -11.35 -6.32 9.20
CA LYS A 132 -11.76 -7.61 9.78
C LYS A 132 -12.12 -8.65 8.72
N LEU A 133 -12.81 -8.25 7.65
CA LEU A 133 -13.14 -9.14 6.53
C LEU A 133 -11.87 -9.65 5.84
N LEU A 134 -10.93 -8.75 5.57
CA LEU A 134 -9.63 -9.10 5.00
C LEU A 134 -8.84 -10.05 5.91
N ASP A 135 -8.99 -9.93 7.23
CA ASP A 135 -8.35 -10.82 8.20
C ASP A 135 -8.84 -12.28 8.15
N THR A 136 -10.01 -12.54 7.56
CA THR A 136 -10.47 -13.92 7.30
C THR A 136 -9.68 -14.64 6.21
N LEU A 137 -8.93 -13.89 5.40
CA LEU A 137 -8.12 -14.44 4.31
C LEU A 137 -6.72 -14.82 4.81
N PRO A 138 -6.12 -15.87 4.22
CA PRO A 138 -4.68 -16.13 4.38
C PRO A 138 -3.85 -14.91 3.99
N GLU A 139 -2.75 -14.64 4.70
CA GLU A 139 -1.93 -13.42 4.53
C GLU A 139 -1.54 -13.17 3.07
N LYS A 140 -1.08 -14.21 2.34
CA LYS A 140 -0.71 -14.07 0.92
C LYS A 140 -1.89 -13.64 0.04
N GLN A 141 -3.11 -14.12 0.31
CA GLN A 141 -4.31 -13.73 -0.45
C GLN A 141 -4.74 -12.29 -0.12
N ARG A 142 -4.65 -11.92 1.17
CA ARG A 142 -4.93 -10.56 1.63
C ARG A 142 -4.01 -9.54 0.95
N GLU A 143 -2.72 -9.85 0.91
CA GLU A 143 -1.72 -8.99 0.29
C GLU A 143 -1.93 -8.86 -1.22
N ILE A 144 -2.24 -9.96 -1.90
CA ILE A 144 -2.63 -9.94 -3.32
C ILE A 144 -3.86 -9.03 -3.55
N LEU A 145 -4.88 -9.09 -2.69
CA LEU A 145 -6.04 -8.19 -2.84
C LEU A 145 -5.67 -6.73 -2.59
N ARG A 146 -4.81 -6.43 -1.61
CA ARG A 146 -4.33 -5.05 -1.38
C ARG A 146 -3.65 -4.51 -2.63
N LEU A 147 -2.74 -5.28 -3.22
CA LEU A 147 -2.03 -4.86 -4.42
C LEU A 147 -2.93 -4.73 -5.64
N ARG A 148 -3.81 -5.70 -5.89
CA ARG A 148 -4.65 -5.75 -7.09
C ARG A 148 -5.84 -4.80 -7.05
N VAL A 149 -6.43 -4.57 -5.88
CA VAL A 149 -7.70 -3.84 -5.73
C VAL A 149 -7.49 -2.47 -5.11
N VAL A 150 -6.67 -2.36 -4.06
CA VAL A 150 -6.48 -1.09 -3.34
C VAL A 150 -5.40 -0.23 -4.02
N VAL A 151 -4.26 -0.84 -4.33
CA VAL A 151 -3.15 -0.15 -5.01
C VAL A 151 -3.40 -0.08 -6.52
N GLY A 152 -3.98 -1.13 -7.11
CA GLY A 152 -4.36 -1.19 -8.52
C GLY A 152 -3.27 -1.74 -9.45
N LEU A 153 -2.29 -2.49 -8.91
CA LEU A 153 -1.23 -3.11 -9.70
C LEU A 153 -1.78 -4.19 -10.64
N SER A 154 -1.11 -4.42 -11.76
CA SER A 154 -1.34 -5.53 -12.70
C SER A 154 -1.06 -6.90 -12.05
N ALA A 155 -1.45 -7.99 -12.73
CA ALA A 155 -1.24 -9.33 -12.17
C ALA A 155 0.24 -9.70 -12.25
N GLU A 156 0.91 -9.18 -13.26
CA GLU A 156 2.33 -9.23 -13.56
C GLU A 156 3.12 -8.49 -12.49
N GLU A 157 2.84 -7.22 -12.25
CA GLU A 157 3.48 -6.41 -11.21
C GLU A 157 3.26 -7.02 -9.82
N THR A 158 2.05 -7.48 -9.53
CA THR A 158 1.74 -8.11 -8.24
C THR A 158 2.51 -9.43 -8.07
N ALA A 159 2.68 -10.21 -9.14
CA ALA A 159 3.41 -11.47 -9.08
C ALA A 159 4.89 -11.24 -8.74
N GLU A 160 5.51 -10.23 -9.34
CA GLU A 160 6.89 -9.81 -9.02
C GLU A 160 7.00 -9.28 -7.59
N ALA A 161 6.02 -8.50 -7.14
CA ALA A 161 5.98 -7.95 -5.79
C ALA A 161 5.86 -9.02 -4.69
N VAL A 162 5.09 -10.09 -4.92
CA VAL A 162 4.78 -11.13 -3.91
C VAL A 162 5.48 -12.47 -4.14
N ASP A 163 6.50 -12.49 -4.99
CA ASP A 163 7.26 -13.67 -5.40
C ASP A 163 6.32 -14.83 -5.79
N SER A 164 5.62 -14.62 -6.91
CA SER A 164 4.62 -15.54 -7.43
C SER A 164 4.55 -15.49 -8.95
N THR A 165 3.55 -16.16 -9.54
CA THR A 165 3.29 -16.08 -10.99
C THR A 165 2.00 -15.31 -11.26
N PRO A 166 1.88 -14.63 -12.42
CA PRO A 166 0.66 -13.90 -12.77
C PRO A 166 -0.58 -14.80 -12.78
N GLY A 167 -0.43 -16.08 -13.14
CA GLY A 167 -1.50 -17.07 -13.08
C GLY A 167 -1.93 -17.37 -11.64
N ALA A 168 -0.97 -17.60 -10.74
CA ALA A 168 -1.25 -17.83 -9.33
C ALA A 168 -1.91 -16.62 -8.66
N VAL A 169 -1.50 -15.40 -9.02
CA VAL A 169 -2.11 -14.15 -8.54
C VAL A 169 -3.58 -14.06 -8.94
N ARG A 170 -3.92 -14.32 -10.21
CA ARG A 170 -5.32 -14.29 -10.68
C ARG A 170 -6.19 -15.32 -9.96
N VAL A 171 -5.67 -16.54 -9.78
CA VAL A 171 -6.37 -17.62 -9.05
C VAL A 171 -6.58 -17.24 -7.58
N ALA A 172 -5.53 -16.72 -6.91
CA ALA A 172 -5.62 -16.28 -5.53
C ALA A 172 -6.63 -15.14 -5.36
N GLN A 173 -6.61 -14.14 -6.25
CA GLN A 173 -7.57 -13.04 -6.28
C GLN A 173 -9.02 -13.57 -6.41
N HIS A 174 -9.27 -14.46 -7.36
CA HIS A 174 -10.60 -15.04 -7.56
C HIS A 174 -11.09 -15.81 -6.31
N ARG A 175 -10.22 -16.64 -5.72
CA ARG A 175 -10.55 -17.41 -4.50
C ARG A 175 -10.83 -16.48 -3.31
N ALA A 176 -10.00 -15.46 -3.12
CA ALA A 176 -10.16 -14.49 -2.04
C ALA A 176 -11.49 -13.75 -2.14
N LEU A 177 -11.83 -13.21 -3.32
CA LEU A 177 -13.12 -12.56 -3.56
C LEU A 177 -14.30 -13.51 -3.34
N GLY A 178 -14.18 -14.77 -3.77
CA GLY A 178 -15.20 -15.79 -3.52
C GLY A 178 -15.37 -16.15 -2.03
N GLN A 179 -14.31 -16.08 -1.24
CA GLN A 179 -14.39 -16.24 0.21
C GLN A 179 -15.06 -15.03 0.87
N LEU A 180 -14.62 -13.81 0.54
CA LEU A 180 -15.22 -12.59 1.08
C LEU A 180 -16.72 -12.52 0.79
N ARG A 181 -17.15 -12.84 -0.44
CA ARG A 181 -18.58 -12.91 -0.78
C ARG A 181 -19.38 -13.88 0.11
N ARG A 182 -18.81 -15.02 0.47
CA ARG A 182 -19.47 -15.99 1.35
C ARG A 182 -19.60 -15.47 2.78
N VAL A 183 -18.57 -14.80 3.29
CA VAL A 183 -18.61 -14.16 4.62
C VAL A 183 -19.68 -13.08 4.66
N LEU A 184 -19.71 -12.21 3.63
CA LEU A 184 -20.73 -11.16 3.50
C LEU A 184 -22.17 -11.71 3.44
N ALA A 185 -22.38 -12.80 2.70
CA ALA A 185 -23.69 -13.45 2.62
C ALA A 185 -24.11 -14.07 3.97
N SER A 186 -23.16 -14.58 4.77
CA SER A 186 -23.47 -15.10 6.11
C SER A 186 -23.75 -14.02 7.16
N GLU A 187 -23.23 -12.81 6.96
CA GLU A 187 -23.48 -11.65 7.83
C GLU A 187 -24.76 -10.87 7.45
N GLY A 188 -25.48 -11.29 6.40
CA GLY A 188 -26.72 -10.63 5.95
C GLY A 188 -26.51 -9.29 5.24
N VAL A 189 -25.30 -9.05 4.71
CA VAL A 189 -24.90 -7.78 4.07
C VAL A 189 -25.13 -7.79 2.54
N VAL A 190 -25.64 -8.89 1.97
CA VAL A 190 -25.97 -9.02 0.54
C VAL A 190 -27.24 -9.84 0.33
#